data_AF-A0A1Q6M438-F1
#
_entry.id   AF-A0A1Q6M438-F1
#
_cell.length_a   1.000
_cell.length_b   1.000
_cell.length_c   1.000
_cell.angle_alpha   90.00
_cell.angle_beta   90.00
_cell.angle_gamma   90.00
#
_symmetry.space_group_name_H-M   'P 1'
#
loop_
_entity.id
_entity.type
_entity.pdbx_description
1 polymer ?
#
loop_
_entity_poly.entity_id
_entity_poly.type
_entity_poly.pdbx_seq_one_letter_code
_entity_poly.pdbx_strand_id
1 'polypeptide(L)'
;MKAKKIMAVLVIAIMLIGIVSVPVLASTNEKVILKNSDNEYLIYFKEFCRKEFQFAISKDSKTAEADLNFVNSAKDQPASAAGTLNVAYIDEASFESIFGKNPTSLVAYIWVKDAEDNTVIKADKLDLNEAVTDKMIETVNGTTKRIDVDTEKQYQRNVVEDGVSKTVTVGKVVLNEKEGAKYSYVLTKLDDKTTGANKLFELADTLKNSIDDTYTNLSLSKQFYDLYVKLMPSNSEWTAVENSEILQPENTVEGDKYIVYIKETKGNDETVDAKFLTCVYKEDAGVDKEEKTITETVKLPVTFDSGAILFTVLGIIIIALAIFVFIRIKSNKKDENK
;
A
#
# COMPACT_ATOMS: atom_id res chain seq x y z
N MET A 1 33.20 17.24 27.64
CA MET A 1 32.22 16.14 27.46
C MET A 1 31.08 16.56 26.52
N LYS A 2 31.33 16.63 25.20
CA LYS A 2 30.25 16.79 24.19
C LYS A 2 30.42 15.91 22.95
N ALA A 3 31.55 15.22 22.82
CA ALA A 3 31.86 14.35 21.66
C ALA A 3 31.46 12.87 21.83
N LYS A 4 31.02 12.42 23.02
CA LYS A 4 30.66 11.00 23.25
C LYS A 4 29.18 10.66 22.98
N LYS A 5 28.28 11.65 22.84
CA LYS A 5 26.84 11.39 22.59
C LYS A 5 26.46 11.28 21.12
N ILE A 6 27.29 11.79 20.20
CA ILE A 6 27.02 11.71 18.75
C ILE A 6 27.48 10.36 18.16
N MET A 7 28.45 9.70 18.79
CA MET A 7 28.99 8.43 18.29
C MET A 7 28.08 7.21 18.59
N ALA A 8 27.21 7.29 19.60
CA ALA A 8 26.26 6.21 19.91
C ALA A 8 25.04 6.18 18.97
N VAL A 9 24.63 7.35 18.44
CA VAL A 9 23.50 7.45 17.49
C VAL A 9 23.91 6.96 16.09
N LEU A 10 25.19 7.10 15.71
CA LEU A 10 25.68 6.62 14.42
C LEU A 10 25.83 5.08 14.36
N VAL A 11 26.02 4.41 15.50
CA VAL A 11 26.19 2.94 15.55
C VAL A 11 24.84 2.21 15.50
N ILE A 12 23.76 2.81 16.00
CA ILE A 12 22.39 2.26 15.90
C ILE A 12 21.85 2.38 14.47
N ALA A 13 22.27 3.40 13.71
CA ALA A 13 21.92 3.55 12.29
C ALA A 13 22.64 2.54 11.37
N ILE A 14 23.79 1.98 11.79
CA ILE A 14 24.59 1.04 10.99
C ILE A 14 24.21 -0.43 11.27
N MET A 15 23.71 -0.76 12.47
CA MET A 15 23.33 -2.15 12.80
C MET A 15 22.02 -2.63 12.15
N LEU A 16 21.23 -1.76 11.52
CA LEU A 16 20.03 -2.13 10.76
C LEU A 16 20.31 -2.57 9.31
N ILE A 17 21.56 -2.50 8.83
CA ILE A 17 21.95 -2.88 7.46
C ILE A 17 22.39 -4.36 7.38
N GLY A 18 22.30 -5.12 8.47
CA GLY A 18 22.92 -6.44 8.63
C GLY A 18 22.15 -7.66 8.11
N ILE A 19 21.29 -7.56 7.10
CA ILE A 19 20.85 -8.73 6.29
C ILE A 19 20.62 -8.28 4.85
N VAL A 20 21.69 -7.91 4.15
CA VAL A 20 21.66 -7.84 2.68
C VAL A 20 22.53 -8.97 2.16
N SER A 21 21.91 -10.09 1.83
CA SER A 21 22.43 -10.97 0.79
C SER A 21 22.82 -10.09 -0.40
N VAL A 22 24.08 -10.18 -0.81
CA VAL A 22 24.73 -9.36 -1.84
C VAL A 22 23.75 -8.87 -2.91
N PRO A 23 23.43 -7.57 -2.98
CA PRO A 23 22.78 -7.06 -4.16
C PRO A 23 23.84 -6.99 -5.26
N VAL A 24 23.65 -7.81 -6.29
CA VAL A 24 23.96 -7.38 -7.67
C VAL A 24 23.51 -5.92 -7.77
N LEU A 25 24.31 -5.05 -8.38
CA LEU A 25 23.94 -3.66 -8.69
C LEU A 25 22.66 -3.64 -9.56
N ALA A 26 21.51 -3.84 -8.94
CA ALA A 26 20.21 -3.60 -9.49
C ALA A 26 19.92 -2.15 -9.17
N SER A 27 19.93 -1.27 -10.17
CA SER A 27 19.09 -0.09 -10.06
C SER A 27 17.66 -0.62 -9.98
N THR A 28 17.10 -0.70 -8.78
CA THR A 28 15.71 -1.11 -8.61
C THR A 28 14.87 0.03 -9.16
N ASN A 29 14.46 -0.07 -10.42
CA ASN A 29 13.55 0.89 -11.03
C ASN A 29 12.21 0.78 -10.28
N GLU A 30 12.01 1.65 -9.29
CA GLU A 30 10.81 1.63 -8.45
C GLU A 30 9.57 1.84 -9.33
N LYS A 31 8.69 0.83 -9.33
CA LYS A 31 7.46 0.84 -10.11
C LYS A 31 6.29 0.23 -9.35
N VAL A 32 5.08 0.63 -9.73
CA VAL A 32 3.83 -0.02 -9.32
C VAL A 32 2.99 -0.31 -10.55
N ILE A 33 2.37 -1.48 -10.58
CA ILE A 33 1.50 -1.94 -11.67
C ILE A 33 0.07 -1.89 -11.14
N LEU A 34 -0.84 -1.26 -11.87
CA LEU A 34 -2.26 -1.27 -11.61
C LEU A 34 -2.94 -2.14 -12.67
N LYS A 35 -3.73 -3.13 -12.25
CA LYS A 35 -4.65 -3.84 -13.12
C LYS A 35 -5.90 -2.96 -13.29
N ASN A 36 -6.02 -2.31 -14.43
CA ASN A 36 -7.09 -1.36 -14.72
C ASN A 36 -8.38 -2.07 -15.20
N SER A 37 -8.21 -3.16 -15.95
CA SER A 37 -9.28 -4.09 -16.32
C SER A 37 -8.66 -5.47 -16.58
N ASP A 38 -9.42 -6.44 -17.10
CA ASP A 38 -8.94 -7.83 -17.19
C ASP A 38 -7.63 -8.01 -17.95
N ASN A 39 -7.48 -7.32 -19.08
CA ASN A 39 -6.30 -7.36 -19.93
C ASN A 39 -5.66 -5.98 -20.10
N GLU A 40 -5.99 -5.03 -19.23
CA GLU A 40 -5.43 -3.67 -19.28
C GLU A 40 -4.67 -3.34 -18.00
N TYR A 41 -3.45 -2.81 -18.17
CA TYR A 41 -2.54 -2.51 -17.07
C TYR A 41 -1.91 -1.15 -17.27
N LEU A 42 -1.74 -0.42 -16.17
CA LEU A 42 -0.95 0.81 -16.10
C LEU A 42 0.29 0.57 -15.26
N ILE A 43 1.44 1.02 -15.74
CA ILE A 43 2.74 0.86 -15.08
C ILE A 43 3.29 2.24 -14.77
N TYR A 44 3.36 2.55 -13.49
CA TYR A 44 3.88 3.80 -12.99
C TYR A 44 5.33 3.61 -12.55
N PHE A 45 6.24 4.37 -13.13
CA PHE A 45 7.64 4.43 -12.67
C PHE A 45 7.87 5.70 -11.87
N LYS A 46 8.36 5.57 -10.63
CA LYS A 46 8.54 6.71 -9.70
C LYS A 46 9.28 7.89 -10.30
N GLU A 47 10.37 7.61 -11.02
CA GLU A 47 11.26 8.64 -11.57
C GLU A 47 10.73 9.26 -12.87
N PHE A 48 9.83 8.57 -13.56
CA PHE A 48 9.37 8.96 -14.90
C PHE A 48 7.91 9.42 -14.92
N CYS A 49 7.11 9.14 -13.89
CA CYS A 49 5.69 9.45 -13.91
C CYS A 49 5.37 10.95 -14.00
N ARG A 50 6.34 11.85 -13.77
CA ARG A 50 6.16 13.30 -13.88
C ARG A 50 6.62 13.90 -15.21
N LYS A 51 7.07 13.08 -16.15
CA LYS A 51 7.56 13.50 -17.48
C LYS A 51 7.10 12.51 -18.54
N GLU A 52 7.02 12.98 -19.79
CA GLU A 52 6.79 12.07 -20.91
C GLU A 52 8.01 11.16 -21.11
N PHE A 53 7.76 9.92 -21.51
CA PHE A 53 8.79 8.95 -21.82
C PHE A 53 8.30 8.00 -22.92
N GLN A 54 9.20 7.20 -23.48
CA GLN A 54 8.81 6.12 -24.39
C GLN A 54 9.09 4.77 -23.75
N PHE A 55 8.30 3.76 -24.10
CA PHE A 55 8.49 2.42 -23.58
C PHE A 55 8.24 1.36 -24.65
N ALA A 56 8.85 0.20 -24.45
CA ALA A 56 8.60 -1.00 -25.23
C ALA A 56 8.54 -2.20 -24.30
N ILE A 57 7.69 -3.19 -24.62
CA ILE A 57 7.50 -4.40 -23.81
C ILE A 57 7.75 -5.62 -24.68
N SER A 58 8.53 -6.57 -24.17
CA SER A 58 8.81 -7.85 -24.81
C SER A 58 8.77 -8.99 -23.79
N LYS A 59 8.39 -10.19 -24.21
CA LYS A 59 8.50 -11.40 -23.38
C LYS A 59 9.93 -11.89 -23.21
N ASP A 60 10.83 -11.54 -24.12
CA ASP A 60 12.23 -11.96 -24.08
C ASP A 60 13.10 -10.81 -23.57
N SER A 61 13.74 -10.98 -22.41
CA SER A 61 14.66 -9.99 -21.83
C SER A 61 15.87 -9.70 -22.71
N LYS A 62 16.14 -10.55 -23.73
CA LYS A 62 17.28 -10.45 -24.63
C LYS A 62 16.93 -9.81 -25.97
N THR A 63 15.69 -9.38 -26.19
CA THR A 63 15.31 -8.67 -27.43
C THR A 63 16.25 -7.50 -27.68
N ALA A 64 16.79 -7.41 -28.90
CA ALA A 64 17.66 -6.32 -29.27
C ALA A 64 16.85 -5.02 -29.36
N GLU A 65 17.44 -3.90 -28.94
CA GLU A 65 16.72 -2.63 -28.86
C GLU A 65 16.19 -2.14 -30.22
N ALA A 66 16.89 -2.46 -31.31
CA ALA A 66 16.46 -2.14 -32.67
C ALA A 66 15.19 -2.90 -33.11
N ASP A 67 14.86 -4.02 -32.45
CA ASP A 67 13.68 -4.84 -32.72
C ASP A 67 12.50 -4.47 -31.80
N LEU A 68 12.69 -3.53 -30.88
CA LEU A 68 11.65 -3.08 -29.96
C LEU A 68 10.77 -2.01 -30.59
N ASN A 69 9.46 -2.15 -30.40
CA ASN A 69 8.48 -1.16 -30.83
C ASN A 69 8.22 -0.17 -29.69
N PHE A 70 8.95 0.95 -29.68
CA PHE A 70 8.76 2.01 -28.70
C PHE A 70 7.50 2.83 -29.00
N VAL A 71 6.70 3.04 -27.96
CA VAL A 71 5.51 3.90 -27.96
C VAL A 71 5.62 4.93 -26.85
N ASN A 72 4.91 6.05 -26.99
CA ASN A 72 4.90 7.10 -25.95
C ASN A 72 4.09 6.68 -24.73
N SER A 73 4.49 7.14 -23.55
CA SER A 73 3.71 7.08 -22.32
C SER A 73 2.34 7.74 -22.49
N ALA A 74 1.35 7.24 -21.76
CA ALA A 74 0.01 7.81 -21.68
C ALA A 74 -0.13 8.64 -20.40
N LYS A 75 -1.10 9.56 -20.37
CA LYS A 75 -1.51 10.22 -19.13
C LYS A 75 -2.52 9.35 -18.39
N ASP A 76 -2.38 9.20 -17.08
CA ASP A 76 -3.28 8.38 -16.24
C ASP A 76 -4.63 9.06 -15.98
N GLN A 77 -4.71 10.37 -16.18
CA GLN A 77 -5.90 11.21 -16.03
C GLN A 77 -5.98 12.25 -17.16
N PRO A 78 -7.15 12.90 -17.36
CA PRO A 78 -7.26 14.00 -18.32
C PRO A 78 -6.22 15.08 -18.05
N ALA A 79 -5.58 15.62 -19.09
CA ALA A 79 -4.47 16.58 -18.95
C ALA A 79 -4.81 17.86 -18.15
N SER A 80 -6.09 18.18 -17.98
CA SER A 80 -6.58 19.29 -17.16
C SER A 80 -6.70 18.97 -15.67
N ALA A 81 -6.57 17.71 -15.27
CA ALA A 81 -6.61 17.28 -13.88
C ALA A 81 -5.27 17.60 -13.19
N ALA A 82 -5.34 18.30 -12.06
CA ALA A 82 -4.17 18.52 -11.23
C ALA A 82 -3.62 17.17 -10.73
N GLY A 83 -2.31 16.96 -10.84
CA GLY A 83 -1.68 15.71 -10.40
C GLY A 83 -1.60 14.59 -11.44
N THR A 84 -1.99 14.85 -12.70
CA THR A 84 -1.85 13.89 -13.81
C THR A 84 -0.42 13.37 -13.94
N LEU A 85 -0.27 12.05 -14.04
CA LEU A 85 0.99 11.34 -14.22
C LEU A 85 1.10 10.69 -15.61
N ASN A 86 2.32 10.41 -16.04
CA ASN A 86 2.63 9.61 -17.22
C ASN A 86 2.87 8.15 -16.83
N VAL A 87 2.34 7.23 -17.63
CA VAL A 87 2.39 5.79 -17.39
C VAL A 87 2.74 5.04 -18.66
N ALA A 88 3.45 3.92 -18.48
CA ALA A 88 3.44 2.87 -19.49
C ALA A 88 2.12 2.12 -19.37
N TYR A 89 1.66 1.51 -20.46
CA TYR A 89 0.38 0.83 -20.49
C TYR A 89 0.46 -0.45 -21.31
N ILE A 90 -0.41 -1.39 -20.96
CA ILE A 90 -0.75 -2.56 -21.76
C ILE A 90 -2.26 -2.44 -21.97
N ASP A 91 -2.69 -2.25 -23.21
CA ASP A 91 -4.10 -2.35 -23.60
C ASP A 91 -4.45 -3.80 -24.00
N GLU A 92 -5.73 -4.07 -24.25
CA GLU A 92 -6.19 -5.42 -24.62
C GLU A 92 -5.48 -5.98 -25.85
N ALA A 93 -5.23 -5.16 -26.88
CA ALA A 93 -4.58 -5.59 -28.11
C ALA A 93 -3.09 -5.91 -27.88
N SER A 94 -2.40 -5.08 -27.10
CA SER A 94 -1.01 -5.26 -26.71
C SER A 94 -0.87 -6.45 -25.77
N PHE A 95 -1.84 -6.66 -24.86
CA PHE A 95 -1.89 -7.82 -24.00
C PHE A 95 -1.93 -9.10 -24.82
N GLU A 96 -2.86 -9.22 -25.78
CA GLU A 96 -2.95 -10.41 -26.63
C GLU A 96 -1.68 -10.59 -27.48
N SER A 97 -1.11 -9.50 -28.01
CA SER A 97 0.12 -9.55 -28.81
C SER A 97 1.33 -10.03 -28.00
N ILE A 98 1.49 -9.55 -26.77
CA ILE A 98 2.62 -9.88 -25.88
C ILE A 98 2.40 -11.25 -25.24
N PHE A 99 1.23 -11.47 -24.64
CA PHE A 99 0.95 -12.61 -23.78
C PHE A 99 0.25 -13.77 -24.50
N GLY A 100 -0.47 -13.51 -25.59
CA GLY A 100 -1.37 -14.45 -26.26
C GLY A 100 -2.75 -14.47 -25.61
N LYS A 101 -3.75 -15.07 -26.29
CA LYS A 101 -5.14 -15.16 -25.79
C LYS A 101 -5.30 -15.91 -24.47
N ASN A 102 -4.47 -16.94 -24.25
CA ASN A 102 -4.49 -17.79 -23.06
C ASN A 102 -3.07 -17.94 -22.51
N PRO A 103 -2.55 -16.90 -21.85
CA PRO A 103 -1.16 -16.90 -21.42
C PRO A 103 -0.90 -17.90 -20.31
N THR A 104 0.21 -18.63 -20.40
CA THR A 104 0.72 -19.49 -19.31
C THR A 104 1.65 -18.75 -18.35
N SER A 105 2.03 -17.51 -18.69
CA SER A 105 2.85 -16.62 -17.88
C SER A 105 2.48 -15.18 -18.19
N LEU A 106 2.42 -14.36 -17.14
CA LEU A 106 2.20 -12.91 -17.22
C LEU A 106 3.48 -12.12 -16.92
N VAL A 107 4.64 -12.74 -17.19
CA VAL A 107 5.95 -12.11 -17.06
C VAL A 107 6.41 -11.60 -18.41
N ALA A 108 6.85 -10.35 -18.45
CA ALA A 108 7.50 -9.70 -19.58
C ALA A 108 8.65 -8.81 -19.07
N TYR A 109 9.25 -8.05 -19.98
CA TYR A 109 10.33 -7.12 -19.72
C TYR A 109 10.03 -5.79 -20.41
N ILE A 110 10.41 -4.69 -19.77
CA ILE A 110 10.14 -3.34 -20.25
C ILE A 110 11.43 -2.55 -20.41
N TRP A 111 11.49 -1.78 -21.49
CA TRP A 111 12.51 -0.80 -21.78
C TRP A 111 11.87 0.58 -21.72
N VAL A 112 12.60 1.55 -21.18
CA VAL A 112 12.15 2.95 -21.11
C VAL A 112 13.23 3.84 -21.69
N LYS A 113 12.80 4.76 -22.55
CA LYS A 113 13.61 5.86 -23.04
C LYS A 113 13.13 7.19 -22.48
N ASP A 114 14.08 8.06 -22.19
CA ASP A 114 13.77 9.44 -21.80
C ASP A 114 13.46 10.32 -23.02
N ALA A 115 13.24 11.62 -22.78
CA ALA A 115 12.93 12.60 -23.81
C ALA A 115 14.08 12.85 -24.82
N GLU A 116 15.30 12.41 -24.50
CA GLU A 116 16.49 12.52 -25.35
C GLU A 116 16.74 11.23 -26.15
N ASP A 117 15.78 10.30 -26.17
CA ASP A 117 15.86 8.99 -26.83
C ASP A 117 16.94 8.06 -26.25
N ASN A 118 17.43 8.37 -25.04
CA ASN A 118 18.37 7.52 -24.32
C ASN A 118 17.63 6.41 -23.57
N THR A 119 18.07 5.16 -23.72
CA THR A 119 17.56 4.03 -22.93
C THR A 119 18.03 4.15 -21.49
N VAL A 120 17.10 4.46 -20.60
CA VAL A 120 17.30 4.70 -19.16
C VAL A 120 16.88 3.51 -18.30
N ILE A 121 15.96 2.68 -18.81
CA ILE A 121 15.63 1.37 -18.23
C ILE A 121 15.78 0.33 -19.32
N LYS A 122 16.53 -0.74 -19.03
CA LYS A 122 16.79 -1.83 -19.96
C LYS A 122 16.29 -3.15 -19.40
N ALA A 123 15.36 -3.77 -20.11
CA ALA A 123 14.84 -5.11 -19.83
C ALA A 123 14.44 -5.33 -18.35
N ASP A 124 13.79 -4.35 -17.75
CA ASP A 124 13.33 -4.47 -16.36
C ASP A 124 12.17 -5.46 -16.29
N LYS A 125 12.19 -6.37 -15.30
CA LYS A 125 11.16 -7.43 -15.20
C LYS A 125 9.81 -6.82 -14.86
N LEU A 126 8.79 -7.18 -15.63
CA LEU A 126 7.39 -6.83 -15.41
C LEU A 126 6.59 -8.11 -15.13
N ASP A 127 6.10 -8.27 -13.90
CA ASP A 127 5.28 -9.43 -13.49
C ASP A 127 3.86 -8.95 -13.18
N LEU A 128 2.91 -9.19 -14.09
CA LEU A 128 1.55 -8.65 -13.92
C LEU A 128 0.76 -9.35 -12.80
N ASN A 129 1.27 -10.45 -12.24
CA ASN A 129 0.68 -11.06 -11.04
C ASN A 129 0.90 -10.20 -9.79
N GLU A 130 1.88 -9.30 -9.81
CA GLU A 130 2.15 -8.37 -8.71
C GLU A 130 1.29 -7.10 -8.77
N ALA A 131 0.42 -6.99 -9.78
CA ALA A 131 -0.42 -5.81 -9.99
C ALA A 131 -1.39 -5.56 -8.83
N VAL A 132 -1.55 -4.29 -8.48
CA VAL A 132 -2.59 -3.80 -7.59
C VAL A 132 -3.93 -3.97 -8.29
N THR A 133 -4.90 -4.56 -7.59
CA THR A 133 -6.26 -4.79 -8.08
C THR A 133 -7.27 -3.99 -7.26
N ASP A 134 -8.47 -3.78 -7.81
CA ASP A 134 -9.56 -3.13 -7.08
C ASP A 134 -9.84 -3.81 -5.74
N LYS A 135 -9.86 -5.14 -5.70
CA LYS A 135 -10.08 -5.90 -4.46
C LYS A 135 -9.00 -5.62 -3.40
N MET A 136 -7.75 -5.43 -3.81
CA MET A 136 -6.67 -5.05 -2.88
C MET A 136 -6.93 -3.65 -2.32
N ILE A 137 -7.29 -2.69 -3.18
CA ILE A 137 -7.63 -1.32 -2.78
C ILE A 137 -8.85 -1.30 -1.85
N GLU A 138 -9.91 -2.03 -2.16
CA GLU A 138 -11.09 -2.19 -1.32
C GLU A 138 -10.73 -2.79 0.05
N THR A 139 -9.83 -3.78 0.08
CA THR A 139 -9.34 -4.37 1.33
C THR A 139 -8.59 -3.33 2.16
N VAL A 140 -7.69 -2.54 1.55
CA VAL A 140 -6.98 -1.46 2.24
C VAL A 140 -7.98 -0.42 2.77
N ASN A 141 -8.82 0.14 1.90
CA ASN A 141 -9.78 1.21 2.24
C ASN A 141 -10.83 0.78 3.27
N GLY A 142 -11.22 -0.49 3.26
CA GLY A 142 -12.16 -1.07 4.22
C GLY A 142 -11.52 -1.51 5.53
N THR A 143 -10.19 -1.61 5.61
CA THR A 143 -9.53 -1.97 6.87
C THR A 143 -9.83 -0.89 7.89
N THR A 144 -10.02 -1.32 9.14
CA THR A 144 -10.54 -0.55 10.28
C THR A 144 -12.03 -0.21 10.22
N LYS A 145 -12.76 -0.56 9.16
CA LYS A 145 -14.19 -0.24 8.97
C LYS A 145 -15.10 -1.47 8.83
N ARG A 146 -14.54 -2.65 8.59
CA ARG A 146 -15.31 -3.88 8.29
C ARG A 146 -16.06 -4.42 9.51
N ILE A 147 -15.48 -4.28 10.70
CA ILE A 147 -16.10 -4.70 11.97
C ILE A 147 -16.29 -3.47 12.84
N ASP A 148 -17.54 -3.22 13.24
CA ASP A 148 -17.89 -2.04 14.03
C ASP A 148 -17.49 -2.25 15.50
N VAL A 149 -16.75 -1.29 16.03
CA VAL A 149 -16.24 -1.32 17.40
C VAL A 149 -16.24 0.08 18.00
N ASP A 150 -16.46 0.14 19.30
CA ASP A 150 -16.26 1.32 20.12
C ASP A 150 -14.94 1.19 20.88
N THR A 151 -13.99 2.06 20.55
CA THR A 151 -12.71 2.14 21.26
C THR A 151 -12.71 3.19 22.37
N GLU A 152 -13.74 4.04 22.50
CA GLU A 152 -13.75 5.11 23.50
C GLU A 152 -14.03 4.59 24.91
N LYS A 153 -14.47 3.35 25.04
CA LYS A 153 -14.79 2.71 26.32
C LYS A 153 -13.55 2.38 27.15
N GLN A 154 -13.75 2.37 28.46
CA GLN A 154 -12.71 2.14 29.45
C GLN A 154 -13.13 1.11 30.48
N TYR A 155 -12.15 0.58 31.20
CA TYR A 155 -12.36 -0.18 32.41
C TYR A 155 -11.28 0.16 33.44
N GLN A 156 -11.60 -0.09 34.70
CA GLN A 156 -10.68 0.08 35.82
C GLN A 156 -10.14 -1.28 36.24
N ARG A 157 -8.85 -1.33 36.54
CA ARG A 157 -8.21 -2.50 37.17
C ARG A 157 -7.28 -2.08 38.29
N ASN A 158 -7.07 -2.97 39.24
CA ASN A 158 -6.09 -2.76 40.30
C ASN A 158 -4.76 -3.35 39.87
N VAL A 159 -3.70 -2.55 39.99
CA VAL A 159 -2.32 -2.95 39.70
C VAL A 159 -1.51 -2.75 40.98
N VAL A 160 -0.65 -3.72 41.29
CA VAL A 160 0.29 -3.62 42.40
C VAL A 160 1.67 -3.33 41.82
N GLU A 161 2.16 -2.12 42.04
CA GLU A 161 3.52 -1.70 41.68
C GLU A 161 4.29 -1.38 42.96
N ASP A 162 5.48 -1.97 43.14
CA ASP A 162 6.34 -1.77 44.32
C ASP A 162 5.63 -1.97 45.67
N GLY A 163 4.63 -2.88 45.71
CA GLY A 163 3.84 -3.19 46.90
C GLY A 163 2.71 -2.20 47.21
N VAL A 164 2.49 -1.19 46.36
CA VAL A 164 1.40 -0.22 46.47
C VAL A 164 0.29 -0.59 45.48
N SER A 165 -0.93 -0.77 45.98
CA SER A 165 -2.12 -0.98 45.15
C SER A 165 -2.56 0.35 44.55
N LYS A 166 -2.63 0.43 43.22
CA LYS A 166 -3.14 1.57 42.45
C LYS A 166 -4.32 1.11 41.61
N THR A 167 -5.35 1.94 41.51
CA THR A 167 -6.42 1.74 40.51
C THR A 167 -6.03 2.48 39.25
N VAL A 168 -5.94 1.77 38.13
CA VAL A 168 -5.65 2.36 36.82
C VAL A 168 -6.88 2.25 35.94
N THR A 169 -7.10 3.28 35.11
CA THR A 169 -8.15 3.28 34.09
C THR A 169 -7.48 3.08 32.74
N VAL A 170 -7.91 2.05 32.00
CA VAL A 170 -7.35 1.63 30.72
C VAL A 170 -8.46 1.50 29.68
N GLY A 171 -8.09 1.66 28.40
CA GLY A 171 -9.01 1.53 27.29
C GLY A 171 -9.40 0.06 27.03
N LYS A 172 -10.56 -0.15 26.41
CA LYS A 172 -10.97 -1.44 25.85
C LYS A 172 -11.65 -1.27 24.50
N VAL A 173 -11.64 -2.32 23.70
CA VAL A 173 -12.45 -2.38 22.48
C VAL A 173 -13.77 -3.07 22.83
N VAL A 174 -14.89 -2.44 22.50
CA VAL A 174 -16.22 -3.01 22.64
C VAL A 174 -16.79 -3.27 21.25
N LEU A 175 -17.21 -4.51 20.98
CA LEU A 175 -17.76 -4.89 19.68
C LEU A 175 -19.26 -4.58 19.64
N ASN A 176 -19.69 -3.99 18.53
CA ASN A 176 -21.11 -3.87 18.21
C ASN A 176 -21.56 -5.17 17.54
N GLU A 177 -21.82 -6.19 18.36
CA GLU A 177 -22.10 -7.55 17.87
C GLU A 177 -23.36 -7.63 17.01
N LYS A 178 -23.26 -8.36 15.90
CA LYS A 178 -24.41 -8.74 15.08
C LYS A 178 -25.06 -9.99 15.64
N GLU A 179 -26.39 -10.03 15.63
CA GLU A 179 -27.15 -11.20 16.08
C GLU A 179 -26.70 -12.47 15.35
N GLY A 180 -26.39 -13.51 16.14
CA GLY A 180 -25.93 -14.82 15.67
C GLY A 180 -24.48 -14.88 15.18
N ALA A 181 -23.74 -13.77 15.20
CA ALA A 181 -22.32 -13.76 14.87
C ALA A 181 -21.46 -14.18 16.07
N LYS A 182 -20.31 -14.78 15.78
CA LYS A 182 -19.26 -15.07 16.77
C LYS A 182 -18.03 -14.25 16.44
N TYR A 183 -17.35 -13.79 17.48
CA TYR A 183 -16.17 -12.96 17.34
C TYR A 183 -14.96 -13.60 18.00
N SER A 184 -13.81 -13.42 17.37
CA SER A 184 -12.51 -13.81 17.92
C SER A 184 -11.47 -12.75 17.56
N TYR A 185 -10.36 -12.70 18.29
CA TYR A 185 -9.34 -11.69 18.09
C TYR A 185 -7.92 -12.23 18.29
N VAL A 186 -6.97 -11.51 17.70
CA VAL A 186 -5.54 -11.62 17.99
C VAL A 186 -5.01 -10.22 18.26
N LEU A 187 -4.38 -10.03 19.42
CA LEU A 187 -3.81 -8.76 19.84
C LEU A 187 -2.29 -8.87 19.82
N THR A 188 -1.65 -8.04 19.01
CA THR A 188 -0.20 -7.96 18.88
C THR A 188 0.29 -6.64 19.44
N LYS A 189 1.07 -6.67 20.53
CA LYS A 189 1.80 -5.51 21.04
C LYS A 189 2.93 -5.17 20.08
N LEU A 190 3.13 -3.87 19.82
CA LEU A 190 4.23 -3.38 19.01
C LEU A 190 5.47 -3.15 19.88
N ASP A 191 6.54 -3.87 19.58
CA ASP A 191 7.85 -3.76 20.22
C ASP A 191 8.98 -4.04 19.21
N ASP A 192 10.24 -4.05 19.66
CA ASP A 192 11.42 -4.28 18.81
C ASP A 192 11.41 -5.66 18.10
N LYS A 193 10.61 -6.61 18.57
CA LYS A 193 10.51 -7.97 18.01
C LYS A 193 9.41 -8.07 16.94
N THR A 194 8.44 -7.17 16.93
CA THR A 194 7.30 -7.20 16.00
C THR A 194 7.50 -6.28 14.80
N THR A 195 8.68 -6.33 14.17
CA THR A 195 9.10 -5.38 13.12
C THR A 195 8.12 -5.31 11.94
N GLY A 196 7.54 -6.43 11.52
CA GLY A 196 6.50 -6.47 10.49
C GLY A 196 5.23 -5.73 10.91
N ALA A 197 4.74 -5.97 12.12
CA ALA A 197 3.55 -5.30 12.64
C ALA A 197 3.80 -3.79 12.85
N ASN A 198 5.01 -3.42 13.30
CA ASN A 198 5.43 -2.01 13.41
C ASN A 198 5.33 -1.33 12.05
N LYS A 199 5.83 -1.98 10.99
CA LYS A 199 5.78 -1.42 9.64
C LYS A 199 4.35 -1.31 9.11
N LEU A 200 3.49 -2.28 9.41
CA LEU A 200 2.09 -2.23 9.02
C LEU A 200 1.37 -1.04 9.70
N PHE A 201 1.66 -0.79 10.98
CA PHE A 201 1.12 0.36 11.72
C PHE A 201 1.58 1.69 11.11
N GLU A 202 2.87 1.82 10.77
CA GLU A 202 3.39 3.03 10.10
C GLU A 202 2.73 3.28 8.74
N LEU A 203 2.56 2.21 7.94
CA LEU A 203 1.87 2.30 6.65
C LEU A 203 0.42 2.74 6.83
N ALA A 204 -0.26 2.21 7.85
CA ALA A 204 -1.61 2.61 8.19
C ALA A 204 -1.68 4.12 8.50
N ASP A 205 -0.77 4.61 9.35
CA ASP A 205 -0.70 6.02 9.76
C ASP A 205 -0.34 6.96 8.60
N THR A 206 0.54 6.50 7.72
CA THR A 206 0.90 7.25 6.49
C THR A 206 -0.29 7.35 5.55
N LEU A 207 -0.99 6.23 5.31
CA LEU A 207 -2.16 6.19 4.43
C LEU A 207 -3.30 7.05 4.97
N LYS A 208 -3.52 7.10 6.29
CA LYS A 208 -4.53 7.96 6.94
C LYS A 208 -4.51 9.41 6.44
N ASN A 209 -3.30 9.94 6.26
CA ASN A 209 -3.06 11.35 5.97
C ASN A 209 -2.63 11.59 4.52
N SER A 210 -2.60 10.55 3.68
CA SER A 210 -2.04 10.67 2.34
C SER A 210 -2.97 11.50 1.45
N ILE A 211 -2.43 12.63 0.96
CA ILE A 211 -2.97 13.49 -0.11
C ILE A 211 -2.00 13.40 -1.30
N ASP A 212 -1.29 12.27 -1.42
CA ASP A 212 -0.21 12.11 -2.40
C ASP A 212 -0.75 11.75 -3.79
N ASP A 213 0.14 11.74 -4.78
CA ASP A 213 -0.20 11.39 -6.16
C ASP A 213 -0.58 9.90 -6.33
N THR A 214 -1.16 9.56 -7.50
CA THR A 214 -1.63 8.21 -7.82
C THR A 214 -0.55 7.13 -7.61
N TYR A 215 0.69 7.41 -8.02
CA TYR A 215 1.81 6.48 -7.82
C TYR A 215 2.03 6.17 -6.33
N THR A 216 2.11 7.22 -5.51
CA THR A 216 2.40 7.10 -4.08
C THR A 216 1.28 6.34 -3.37
N ASN A 217 0.03 6.66 -3.68
CA ASN A 217 -1.14 5.98 -3.12
C ASN A 217 -1.17 4.48 -3.47
N LEU A 218 -0.94 4.14 -4.74
CA LEU A 218 -0.89 2.74 -5.19
C LEU A 218 0.27 1.98 -4.54
N SER A 219 1.45 2.60 -4.47
CA SER A 219 2.64 2.00 -3.86
C SER A 219 2.44 1.72 -2.36
N LEU A 220 1.92 2.70 -1.61
CA LEU A 220 1.62 2.54 -0.18
C LEU A 220 0.52 1.52 0.05
N SER A 221 -0.54 1.53 -0.77
CA SER A 221 -1.65 0.57 -0.68
C SER A 221 -1.17 -0.86 -0.94
N LYS A 222 -0.31 -1.06 -1.94
CA LYS A 222 0.30 -2.37 -2.21
C LYS A 222 1.14 -2.86 -1.05
N GLN A 223 2.04 -2.01 -0.55
CA GLN A 223 2.90 -2.35 0.60
C GLN A 223 2.07 -2.70 1.84
N PHE A 224 1.00 -1.95 2.11
CA PHE A 224 0.08 -2.23 3.19
C PHE A 224 -0.61 -3.59 2.98
N TYR A 225 -1.21 -3.82 1.81
CA TYR A 225 -1.93 -5.06 1.52
C TYR A 225 -1.04 -6.29 1.63
N ASP A 226 0.13 -6.26 0.99
CA ASP A 226 1.05 -7.40 0.96
C ASP A 226 1.50 -7.75 2.39
N LEU A 227 1.75 -6.74 3.22
CA LEU A 227 2.13 -6.92 4.62
C LEU A 227 0.95 -7.35 5.50
N TYR A 228 -0.24 -6.80 5.28
CA TYR A 228 -1.47 -7.19 5.97
C TYR A 228 -1.79 -8.67 5.75
N VAL A 229 -1.75 -9.14 4.50
CA VAL A 229 -1.97 -10.56 4.18
C VAL A 229 -0.88 -11.45 4.78
N LYS A 230 0.39 -11.02 4.69
CA LYS A 230 1.52 -11.76 5.26
C LYS A 230 1.43 -11.92 6.78
N LEU A 231 0.89 -10.91 7.48
CA LEU A 231 0.75 -10.88 8.94
C LEU A 231 -0.60 -11.39 9.43
N MET A 232 -1.46 -11.90 8.54
CA MET A 232 -2.76 -12.44 8.92
C MET A 232 -2.58 -13.60 9.92
N PRO A 233 -3.25 -13.57 11.09
CA PRO A 233 -3.08 -14.63 12.08
C PRO A 233 -3.54 -16.00 11.57
N SER A 234 -2.81 -17.04 11.96
CA SER A 234 -3.17 -18.42 11.70
C SER A 234 -4.43 -18.84 12.49
N ASN A 235 -5.12 -19.87 12.03
CA ASN A 235 -6.38 -20.32 12.64
C ASN A 235 -6.26 -20.73 14.11
N SER A 236 -5.07 -21.10 14.59
CA SER A 236 -4.82 -21.49 15.99
C SER A 236 -4.55 -20.32 16.95
N GLU A 237 -4.35 -19.11 16.44
CA GLU A 237 -3.95 -17.96 17.27
C GLU A 237 -5.13 -17.17 17.84
N TRP A 238 -6.34 -17.42 17.35
CA TRP A 238 -7.53 -16.63 17.66
C TRP A 238 -8.08 -16.93 19.06
N THR A 239 -8.28 -15.87 19.84
CA THR A 239 -8.95 -15.91 21.15
C THR A 239 -10.42 -15.55 20.98
N ALA A 240 -11.35 -16.29 21.58
CA ALA A 240 -12.77 -15.93 21.54
C ALA A 240 -13.01 -14.58 22.25
N VAL A 241 -13.86 -13.72 21.69
CA VAL A 241 -14.30 -12.50 22.37
C VAL A 241 -15.35 -12.89 23.41
N GLU A 242 -15.19 -12.39 24.63
CA GLU A 242 -16.14 -12.59 25.73
C GLU A 242 -16.77 -11.25 26.11
N ASN A 243 -18.07 -11.26 26.43
CA ASN A 243 -18.83 -10.06 26.79
C ASN A 243 -18.75 -8.91 25.78
N SER A 244 -18.51 -9.23 24.50
CA SER A 244 -18.30 -8.23 23.45
C SER A 244 -17.10 -7.31 23.70
N GLU A 245 -16.14 -7.74 24.52
CA GLU A 245 -15.02 -6.90 24.97
C GLU A 245 -13.67 -7.53 24.63
N ILE A 246 -12.74 -6.68 24.20
CA ILE A 246 -11.31 -7.02 24.09
C ILE A 246 -10.56 -6.08 25.02
N LEU A 247 -9.97 -6.66 26.06
CA LEU A 247 -9.21 -5.93 27.07
C LEU A 247 -7.76 -5.72 26.62
N GLN A 248 -7.19 -4.57 26.96
CA GLN A 248 -5.75 -4.34 26.82
C GLN A 248 -4.95 -5.26 27.77
N PRO A 249 -3.74 -5.71 27.38
CA PRO A 249 -2.87 -6.50 28.23
C PRO A 249 -2.59 -5.88 29.62
N GLU A 250 -2.26 -6.71 30.61
CA GLU A 250 -2.02 -6.28 31.99
C GLU A 250 -0.79 -5.37 32.16
N ASN A 251 0.22 -5.55 31.32
CA ASN A 251 1.47 -4.79 31.34
C ASN A 251 1.50 -3.61 30.35
N THR A 252 0.33 -3.11 29.96
CA THR A 252 0.21 -1.94 29.08
C THR A 252 0.61 -0.65 29.80
N VAL A 253 1.41 0.18 29.13
CA VAL A 253 1.87 1.51 29.59
C VAL A 253 1.55 2.60 28.57
N GLU A 254 1.74 3.86 28.96
CA GLU A 254 1.46 5.02 28.10
C GLU A 254 2.18 4.93 26.75
N GLY A 255 1.46 5.23 25.66
CA GLY A 255 2.02 5.24 24.31
C GLY A 255 2.29 3.87 23.69
N ASP A 256 2.04 2.77 24.41
CA ASP A 256 2.10 1.43 23.83
C ASP A 256 1.17 1.34 22.61
N LYS A 257 1.64 0.72 21.54
CA LYS A 257 0.84 0.52 20.32
C LYS A 257 0.50 -0.94 20.13
N TYR A 258 -0.66 -1.19 19.53
CA TYR A 258 -1.20 -2.52 19.30
C TYR A 258 -1.86 -2.61 17.93
N ILE A 259 -1.76 -3.78 17.31
CA ILE A 259 -2.65 -4.19 16.22
C ILE A 259 -3.58 -5.26 16.77
N VAL A 260 -4.89 -5.04 16.62
CA VAL A 260 -5.92 -6.02 17.00
C VAL A 260 -6.60 -6.51 15.74
N TYR A 261 -6.31 -7.75 15.35
CA TYR A 261 -7.11 -8.45 14.35
C TYR A 261 -8.39 -8.95 15.00
N ILE A 262 -9.53 -8.73 14.36
CA ILE A 262 -10.84 -9.18 14.80
C ILE A 262 -11.45 -9.97 13.66
N LYS A 263 -11.99 -11.15 13.98
CA LYS A 263 -12.67 -12.04 13.04
C LYS A 263 -14.12 -12.20 13.48
N GLU A 264 -15.03 -11.86 12.57
CA GLU A 264 -16.47 -12.12 12.66
C GLU A 264 -16.81 -13.37 11.84
N THR A 265 -17.53 -14.31 12.43
CA THR A 265 -18.07 -15.49 11.73
C THR A 265 -19.58 -15.51 11.89
N LYS A 266 -20.30 -15.54 10.77
CA LYS A 266 -21.77 -15.66 10.74
C LYS A 266 -22.18 -16.70 9.70
N GLY A 267 -22.57 -17.89 10.17
CA GLY A 267 -22.82 -19.02 9.27
C GLY A 267 -21.54 -19.44 8.54
N ASN A 268 -21.56 -19.38 7.20
CA ASN A 268 -20.40 -19.69 6.36
C ASN A 268 -19.58 -18.44 6.00
N ASP A 269 -20.02 -17.24 6.39
CA ASP A 269 -19.34 -16.00 6.07
C ASP A 269 -18.32 -15.67 7.17
N GLU A 270 -17.08 -15.39 6.75
CA GLU A 270 -16.02 -14.85 7.60
C GLU A 270 -15.62 -13.46 7.13
N THR A 271 -15.51 -12.52 8.08
CA THR A 271 -14.95 -11.19 7.85
C THR A 271 -13.82 -10.96 8.84
N VAL A 272 -12.67 -10.50 8.36
CA VAL A 272 -11.54 -10.12 9.21
C VAL A 272 -11.27 -8.63 9.06
N ASP A 273 -11.07 -7.95 10.18
CA ASP A 273 -10.67 -6.56 10.25
C ASP A 273 -9.44 -6.40 11.14
N ALA A 274 -8.69 -5.31 10.99
CA ALA A 274 -7.61 -4.94 11.90
C ALA A 274 -7.82 -3.53 12.43
N LYS A 275 -7.59 -3.35 13.73
CA LYS A 275 -7.61 -2.06 14.42
C LYS A 275 -6.20 -1.68 14.85
N PHE A 276 -5.84 -0.42 14.60
CA PHE A 276 -4.54 0.15 14.97
C PHE A 276 -4.74 1.05 16.18
N LEU A 277 -4.29 0.60 17.34
CA LEU A 277 -4.59 1.21 18.62
C LEU A 277 -3.32 1.78 19.26
N THR A 278 -3.43 2.95 19.88
CA THR A 278 -2.40 3.49 20.76
C THR A 278 -3.00 3.63 22.16
N CYS A 279 -2.30 3.15 23.17
CA CYS A 279 -2.68 3.34 24.56
C CYS A 279 -2.49 4.81 24.93
N VAL A 280 -3.52 5.38 25.56
CA VAL A 280 -3.49 6.70 26.18
C VAL A 280 -3.76 6.52 27.67
N TYR A 281 -2.79 6.88 28.48
CA TYR A 281 -2.70 6.78 29.92
C TYR A 281 -2.46 8.20 30.43
N LYS A 282 -3.43 8.72 31.18
CA LYS A 282 -3.21 9.92 31.98
C LYS A 282 -3.17 9.48 33.43
N GLU A 283 -2.09 9.77 34.14
CA GLU A 283 -2.06 9.67 35.60
C GLU A 283 -3.13 10.60 36.19
N ASP A 284 -3.94 10.10 37.11
CA ASP A 284 -4.85 10.93 37.88
C ASP A 284 -4.02 11.77 38.87
N ALA A 285 -3.52 12.92 38.42
CA ALA A 285 -3.26 14.03 39.31
C ALA A 285 -4.63 14.57 39.74
N GLY A 286 -5.03 14.26 40.97
CA GLY A 286 -6.39 14.49 41.47
C GLY A 286 -6.96 15.88 41.17
N VAL A 287 -8.29 15.87 40.98
CA VAL A 287 -9.20 17.03 40.96
C VAL A 287 -9.09 17.94 39.73
N ASP A 288 -9.52 17.44 38.57
CA ASP A 288 -10.76 17.86 37.91
C ASP A 288 -10.90 17.10 36.58
N LYS A 289 -12.13 16.67 36.29
CA LYS A 289 -12.48 15.74 35.21
C LYS A 289 -12.17 16.31 33.83
N GLU A 290 -11.35 15.63 33.04
CA GLU A 290 -11.46 15.66 31.58
C GLU A 290 -11.26 14.27 30.96
N GLU A 291 -12.20 13.91 30.10
CA GLU A 291 -12.38 12.61 29.44
C GLU A 291 -11.09 12.09 28.78
N LYS A 292 -10.90 10.77 28.88
CA LYS A 292 -9.87 10.01 28.19
C LYS A 292 -10.60 9.21 27.09
N THR A 293 -10.07 9.14 25.88
CA THR A 293 -10.64 8.35 24.77
C THR A 293 -9.52 7.57 24.11
N ILE A 294 -9.80 6.36 23.61
CA ILE A 294 -8.91 5.73 22.61
C ILE A 294 -9.31 6.34 21.28
N THR A 295 -8.39 7.02 20.64
CA THR A 295 -8.56 7.37 19.24
C THR A 295 -8.14 6.16 18.42
N GLU A 296 -9.02 5.67 17.58
CA GLU A 296 -8.61 4.99 16.36
C GLU A 296 -7.69 5.98 15.62
N THR A 297 -6.37 5.81 15.81
CA THR A 297 -5.40 6.79 15.32
C THR A 297 -5.31 6.75 13.81
N VAL A 298 -5.86 5.71 13.17
CA VAL A 298 -5.89 5.53 11.72
C VAL A 298 -7.29 5.11 11.28
N LYS A 299 -8.03 6.05 10.70
CA LYS A 299 -9.11 5.74 9.76
C LYS A 299 -8.49 5.86 8.37
N LEU A 300 -8.22 4.74 7.72
CA LEU A 300 -7.69 4.75 6.35
C LEU A 300 -8.64 5.57 5.45
N PRO A 301 -8.13 6.37 4.50
CA PRO A 301 -8.93 7.37 3.80
C PRO A 301 -10.13 6.78 3.08
N VAL A 302 -11.13 7.62 2.88
CA VAL A 302 -12.22 7.40 1.90
C VAL A 302 -11.75 8.13 0.65
N THR A 303 -11.64 7.42 -0.48
CA THR A 303 -11.31 7.91 -1.84
C THR A 303 -9.84 7.90 -2.29
N PHE A 304 -9.27 6.71 -2.44
CA PHE A 304 -8.69 6.35 -3.74
C PHE A 304 -9.78 5.54 -4.46
N ASP A 305 -10.58 6.22 -5.27
CA ASP A 305 -11.55 5.54 -6.12
C ASP A 305 -10.82 5.08 -7.38
N SER A 306 -10.53 3.78 -7.50
CA SER A 306 -10.05 3.24 -8.77
C SER A 306 -11.07 3.49 -9.89
N GLY A 307 -12.34 3.66 -9.53
CA GLY A 307 -13.44 4.22 -10.34
C GLY A 307 -13.13 5.55 -11.02
N ALA A 308 -12.33 6.42 -10.41
CA ALA A 308 -11.91 7.70 -10.99
C ALA A 308 -10.68 7.58 -11.91
N ILE A 309 -9.96 6.45 -11.85
CA ILE A 309 -8.87 6.09 -12.78
C ILE A 309 -9.43 5.36 -14.02
N LEU A 310 -10.73 5.01 -14.03
CA LEU A 310 -11.43 4.48 -15.20
C LEU A 310 -11.54 5.56 -16.30
N PHE A 311 -10.47 5.72 -17.05
CA PHE A 311 -10.58 6.02 -18.46
C PHE A 311 -10.07 4.79 -19.21
N THR A 312 -11.03 4.10 -19.86
CA THR A 312 -10.79 3.10 -20.90
C THR A 312 -9.68 3.60 -21.81
N VAL A 313 -8.64 2.79 -22.00
CA VAL A 313 -7.45 3.11 -22.80
C VAL A 313 -7.84 3.57 -24.23
N LEU A 314 -9.05 3.22 -24.70
CA LEU A 314 -9.69 3.75 -25.91
C LEU A 314 -9.68 5.28 -26.07
N GLY A 315 -9.88 6.06 -25.00
CA GLY A 315 -9.92 7.53 -25.10
C GLY A 315 -8.55 8.17 -25.35
N ILE A 316 -7.49 7.54 -24.83
CA ILE A 316 -6.11 8.05 -24.88
C ILE A 316 -5.38 7.57 -26.15
N ILE A 317 -5.65 6.33 -26.59
CA ILE A 317 -5.11 5.77 -27.83
C ILE A 317 -5.50 6.61 -29.06
N ILE A 318 -6.71 7.16 -29.12
CA ILE A 318 -7.14 7.99 -30.27
C ILE A 318 -6.29 9.25 -30.39
N ILE A 319 -5.89 9.88 -29.28
CA ILE A 319 -5.06 11.10 -29.30
C ILE A 319 -3.60 10.75 -29.64
N ALA A 320 -3.05 9.68 -29.08
CA ALA A 320 -1.68 9.24 -29.36
C ALA A 320 -1.51 8.75 -30.83
N LEU A 321 -2.47 7.96 -31.35
CA LEU A 321 -2.49 7.56 -32.76
C LEU A 321 -2.70 8.76 -33.68
N ALA A 322 -3.55 9.73 -33.32
CA ALA A 322 -3.74 10.95 -34.11
C ALA A 322 -2.44 11.77 -34.20
N ILE A 323 -1.68 11.88 -33.09
CA ILE A 323 -0.36 12.54 -33.09
C ILE A 323 0.65 11.77 -33.94
N PHE A 324 0.69 10.43 -33.85
CA PHE A 324 1.59 9.61 -34.66
C PHE A 324 1.28 9.71 -36.17
N VAL A 325 0.00 9.68 -36.56
CA VAL A 325 -0.44 9.92 -37.94
C VAL A 325 -0.06 11.34 -38.38
N PHE A 326 -0.22 12.35 -37.52
CA PHE A 326 0.11 13.74 -37.86
C PHE A 326 1.63 13.96 -38.03
N ILE A 327 2.46 13.37 -37.16
CA ILE A 327 3.93 13.44 -37.26
C ILE A 327 4.43 12.68 -38.49
N ARG A 328 3.90 11.48 -38.77
CA ARG A 328 4.27 10.69 -39.96
C ARG A 328 3.83 11.36 -41.26
N ILE A 329 2.62 11.94 -41.33
CA ILE A 329 2.17 12.70 -42.50
C ILE A 329 3.03 13.96 -42.70
N LYS A 330 3.41 14.66 -41.62
CA LYS A 330 4.24 15.86 -41.71
C LYS A 330 5.69 15.56 -42.07
N SER A 331 6.21 14.40 -41.68
CA SER A 331 7.54 13.92 -42.06
C SER A 331 7.58 13.43 -43.51
N ASN A 332 6.58 12.66 -43.97
CA ASN A 332 6.51 12.20 -45.36
C ASN A 332 6.28 13.34 -46.36
N LYS A 333 5.60 14.43 -45.97
CA LYS A 333 5.42 15.62 -46.82
C LYS A 333 6.69 16.46 -47.01
N LYS A 334 7.76 16.21 -46.24
CA LYS A 334 9.05 16.89 -46.43
C LYS A 334 9.94 16.21 -47.48
N ASP A 335 9.65 14.98 -47.86
CA ASP A 335 10.44 14.23 -48.85
C ASP A 335 9.86 14.27 -50.28
N GLU A 336 8.68 14.86 -50.48
CA GLU A 336 8.04 14.98 -51.81
C GLU A 336 8.28 16.31 -52.53
N ASN A 337 8.95 17.29 -51.92
CA ASN A 337 9.38 18.51 -52.62
C ASN A 337 10.90 18.56 -52.71
N LYS A 338 11.44 17.86 -53.70
CA LYS A 338 12.80 18.02 -54.21
C LYS A 338 12.76 18.51 -55.65
#